data_AF-A0A137QR84-F1
#
_entry.id   AF-A0A137QR84-F1
#
_cell.length_a   1.000
_cell.length_b   1.000
_cell.length_c   1.000
_cell.angle_alpha   90.00
_cell.angle_beta   90.00
_cell.angle_gamma   90.00
#
_symmetry.space_group_name_H-M   'P 1'
#
loop_
_entity.id
_entity.type
_entity.pdbx_description
1 polymer ?
#
loop_
_entity_poly.entity_id
_entity_poly.type
_entity_poly.pdbx_seq_one_letter_code
_entity_poly.pdbx_strand_id
1 'polypeptide(L)'
;MTYSGKPPIPSNLSSTDKPSLIQGLCIRIPFTRILSLCVVGLSFVNSASAQAPVPRAAPGQSKDVCMDPSCIILAADTLSSLDTTQDPCDNFYDFATNGWSKDHPPPADKGSWGTLQVLDQQNKHVLQRIFDRCRMERQIVMHCAMLELSPSCCSMRLIPTFALRSPGL
;
A
#
# COMPACT_ATOMS: atom_id res chain seq x y z
N MET A 1 -36.01 -35.16 40.07
CA MET A 1 -35.06 -35.22 41.20
C MET A 1 -35.16 -33.90 41.94
N THR A 2 -35.56 -34.00 43.18
CA THR A 2 -35.96 -32.95 44.11
C THR A 2 -34.77 -32.36 44.88
N TYR A 3 -35.06 -31.20 45.49
CA TYR A 3 -34.37 -30.53 46.61
C TYR A 3 -33.21 -29.57 46.24
N SER A 4 -33.38 -28.25 46.29
CA SER A 4 -33.67 -27.33 47.44
C SER A 4 -32.48 -27.15 48.38
N GLY A 5 -32.10 -25.89 48.60
CA GLY A 5 -31.29 -25.50 49.76
C GLY A 5 -30.56 -24.17 49.63
N LYS A 6 -31.26 -23.05 49.85
CA LYS A 6 -30.65 -21.80 50.38
C LYS A 6 -30.81 -21.84 51.90
N PRO A 7 -29.78 -21.51 52.70
CA PRO A 7 -29.79 -20.27 53.51
C PRO A 7 -28.35 -19.80 53.85
N PRO A 8 -28.13 -18.86 54.79
CA PRO A 8 -28.65 -17.49 54.90
C PRO A 8 -27.50 -16.44 54.86
N ILE A 9 -27.92 -15.17 54.83
CA ILE A 9 -27.08 -13.97 54.90
C ILE A 9 -26.65 -13.74 56.37
N PRO A 10 -25.39 -13.39 56.68
CA PRO A 10 -25.09 -12.63 57.88
C PRO A 10 -25.26 -11.13 57.61
N SER A 11 -26.17 -10.56 58.40
CA SER A 11 -26.50 -9.16 58.56
C SER A 11 -25.34 -8.35 59.15
N ASN A 12 -25.13 -7.16 58.58
CA ASN A 12 -24.64 -5.92 59.19
C ASN A 12 -23.42 -5.99 60.14
N LEU A 13 -22.37 -5.26 59.79
CA LEU A 13 -21.84 -4.24 60.69
C LEU A 13 -21.38 -3.04 59.84
N SER A 14 -22.31 -2.09 59.66
CA SER A 14 -21.96 -0.71 59.34
C SER A 14 -21.27 -0.12 60.56
N SER A 15 -20.06 0.43 60.37
CA SER A 15 -19.57 1.60 61.13
C SER A 15 -18.29 2.14 60.46
N THR A 16 -18.50 3.20 59.69
CA THR A 16 -17.69 4.43 59.68
C THR A 16 -16.20 4.32 60.06
N ASP A 17 -15.30 4.56 59.10
CA ASP A 17 -14.20 5.52 59.31
C ASP A 17 -13.47 5.92 58.00
N LYS A 18 -13.66 7.20 57.62
CA LYS A 18 -12.76 8.14 56.91
C LYS A 18 -12.26 7.84 55.48
N PRO A 19 -12.50 8.76 54.50
CA PRO A 19 -11.90 8.66 53.17
C PRO A 19 -10.41 9.00 53.23
N SER A 20 -9.55 8.05 52.90
CA SER A 20 -8.12 8.28 52.79
C SER A 20 -7.81 9.06 51.50
N LEU A 21 -7.22 10.24 51.70
CA LEU A 21 -6.77 11.21 50.69
C LEU A 21 -5.80 10.63 49.61
N ILE A 22 -5.37 9.39 49.79
CA ILE A 22 -4.36 8.69 48.97
C ILE A 22 -5.00 8.13 47.68
N GLN A 23 -6.30 7.80 47.69
CA GLN A 23 -6.96 7.15 46.56
C GLN A 23 -7.25 8.11 45.38
N GLY A 24 -7.41 9.41 45.64
CA GLY A 24 -7.61 10.44 44.60
C GLY A 24 -6.34 10.91 43.89
N LEU A 25 -5.17 10.70 44.50
CA LEU A 25 -3.89 11.14 43.97
C LEU A 25 -3.38 10.19 42.87
N CYS A 26 -3.58 8.88 43.05
CA CYS A 26 -3.16 7.85 42.08
C CYS A 26 -3.89 7.91 40.72
N ILE A 27 -5.10 8.47 40.68
CA ILE A 27 -5.89 8.62 39.43
C ILE A 27 -5.67 10.00 38.77
N ARG A 28 -5.36 11.05 39.56
CA ARG A 28 -5.07 12.39 39.03
C ARG A 28 -3.66 12.54 38.43
N ILE A 29 -2.66 11.82 38.96
CA ILE A 29 -1.30 11.85 38.44
C ILE A 29 -1.20 11.34 36.98
N PRO A 30 -1.79 10.20 36.58
CA PRO A 30 -1.71 9.76 35.19
C PRO A 30 -2.48 10.71 34.28
N PHE A 31 -3.64 11.23 34.71
CA PHE A 31 -4.45 12.11 33.86
C PHE A 31 -3.80 13.46 33.58
N THR A 32 -3.15 14.07 34.59
CA THR A 32 -2.41 15.33 34.43
C THR A 32 -1.12 15.15 33.64
N ARG A 33 -0.44 14.01 33.76
CA ARG A 33 0.75 13.67 32.96
C ARG A 33 0.39 13.38 31.50
N ILE A 34 -0.71 12.67 31.22
CA ILE A 34 -1.21 12.41 29.87
C ILE A 34 -1.65 13.71 29.20
N LEU A 35 -2.41 14.56 29.90
CA LEU A 35 -2.82 15.87 29.37
C LEU A 35 -1.61 16.77 29.08
N SER A 36 -0.62 16.79 29.97
CA SER A 36 0.61 17.56 29.78
C SER A 36 1.45 17.05 28.61
N LEU A 37 1.54 15.73 28.40
CA LEU A 37 2.21 15.12 27.24
C LEU A 37 1.49 15.46 25.93
N CYS A 38 0.16 15.47 25.91
CA CYS A 38 -0.63 15.86 24.75
C CYS A 38 -0.42 17.34 24.37
N VAL A 39 -0.39 18.25 25.35
CA VAL A 39 -0.18 19.69 25.10
C VAL A 39 1.21 19.98 24.54
N VAL A 40 2.25 19.28 25.03
CA VAL A 40 3.62 19.41 24.49
C VAL A 40 3.73 18.81 23.07
N GLY A 41 3.07 17.68 22.80
CA GLY A 41 3.05 17.04 21.48
C GLY A 41 2.36 17.87 20.40
N LEU A 42 1.25 18.55 20.72
CA LEU A 42 0.52 19.42 19.79
C LEU A 42 1.28 20.72 19.47
N SER A 43 2.23 21.13 20.30
CA SER A 43 3.03 22.34 20.07
C SER A 43 4.21 22.13 19.11
N PHE A 44 4.65 20.87 18.92
CA PHE A 44 5.82 20.54 18.09
C PHE A 44 5.53 20.38 16.59
N VAL A 45 4.25 20.29 16.17
CA VAL A 45 3.87 20.11 14.76
C VAL A 45 3.84 21.40 13.94
N ASN A 46 4.09 22.56 14.55
CA ASN A 46 4.05 23.87 13.88
C ASN A 46 5.43 24.35 13.37
N SER A 47 6.32 23.43 13.00
CA SER A 47 7.48 23.79 12.21
C SER A 47 7.04 23.98 10.76
N ALA A 48 6.72 25.22 10.39
CA ALA A 48 6.52 25.63 9.01
C ALA A 48 7.76 25.23 8.20
N SER A 49 7.61 24.26 7.28
CA SER A 49 8.61 23.92 6.29
C SER A 49 8.79 25.12 5.35
N ALA A 50 9.71 26.01 5.68
CA ALA A 50 10.25 26.96 4.71
C ALA A 50 11.05 26.16 3.68
N GLN A 51 10.41 25.78 2.58
CA GLN A 51 11.14 25.31 1.40
C GLN A 51 12.00 26.48 0.93
N ALA A 52 13.32 26.36 1.14
CA ALA A 52 14.27 27.29 0.55
C ALA A 52 14.03 27.34 -0.97
N PRO A 53 14.12 28.52 -1.61
CA PRO A 53 14.05 28.62 -3.07
C PRO A 53 15.09 27.70 -3.68
N VAL A 54 14.66 26.79 -4.56
CA VAL A 54 15.56 25.91 -5.32
C VAL A 54 16.58 26.80 -6.05
N PRO A 55 17.90 26.62 -5.86
CA PRO A 55 18.90 27.39 -6.59
C PRO A 55 18.68 27.18 -8.08
N ARG A 56 18.28 28.24 -8.79
CA ARG A 56 18.25 28.24 -10.25
C ARG A 56 19.71 28.14 -10.71
N ALA A 57 20.09 26.99 -11.25
CA ALA A 57 21.43 26.77 -11.79
C ALA A 57 21.75 27.90 -12.78
N ALA A 58 22.89 28.58 -12.57
CA ALA A 58 23.35 29.65 -13.43
C ALA A 58 23.63 29.10 -14.85
N PRO A 59 23.27 29.84 -15.92
CA PRO A 59 23.61 29.45 -17.28
C PRO A 59 25.11 29.66 -17.48
N GLY A 60 25.88 28.58 -17.54
CA GLY A 60 27.34 28.68 -17.77
C GLY A 60 28.21 27.52 -17.31
N GLN A 61 27.64 26.44 -16.75
CA GLN A 61 28.42 25.21 -16.59
C GLN A 61 28.30 24.37 -17.85
N SER A 62 29.40 24.23 -18.59
CA SER A 62 29.52 23.21 -19.64
C SER A 62 29.29 21.86 -18.97
N LYS A 63 28.09 21.31 -19.19
CA LYS A 63 27.71 20.02 -18.63
C LYS A 63 28.58 18.97 -19.29
N ASP A 64 29.44 18.30 -18.52
CA ASP A 64 29.99 17.03 -18.92
C ASP A 64 28.82 16.10 -19.28
N VAL A 65 28.73 15.73 -20.56
CA VAL A 65 27.66 14.85 -21.04
C VAL A 65 27.98 13.44 -20.58
N CYS A 66 27.03 12.80 -19.91
CA CYS A 66 27.20 11.42 -19.46
C CYS A 66 27.28 10.45 -20.64
N MET A 67 28.31 9.60 -20.67
CA MET A 67 28.52 8.55 -21.69
C MET A 67 28.47 7.13 -21.11
N ASP A 68 27.97 6.97 -19.87
CA ASP A 68 27.71 5.65 -19.30
C ASP A 68 26.63 4.92 -20.13
N PRO A 69 26.71 3.58 -20.30
CA PRO A 69 25.69 2.82 -21.01
C PRO A 69 24.27 3.10 -20.53
N SER A 70 24.07 3.29 -19.22
CA SER A 70 22.77 3.58 -18.62
C SER A 70 22.23 4.96 -19.07
N CYS A 71 23.10 5.97 -19.17
CA CYS A 71 22.74 7.29 -19.67
C CYS A 71 22.37 7.27 -21.14
N ILE A 72 23.13 6.53 -21.96
CA ILE A 72 22.87 6.42 -23.40
C ILE A 72 21.52 5.73 -23.65
N ILE A 73 21.25 4.62 -22.95
CA ILE A 73 19.99 3.89 -23.07
C ILE A 73 18.81 4.77 -22.62
N LEU A 74 18.94 5.46 -21.48
CA LEU A 74 17.91 6.35 -20.97
C LEU A 74 17.63 7.52 -21.94
N ALA A 75 18.68 8.13 -22.49
CA ALA A 75 18.54 9.22 -23.45
C ALA A 75 17.85 8.76 -24.74
N ALA A 76 18.19 7.57 -25.24
CA ALA A 76 17.57 6.98 -26.42
C ALA A 76 16.07 6.67 -26.18
N ASP A 77 15.74 6.05 -25.05
CA ASP A 77 14.35 5.72 -24.66
C ASP A 77 13.49 6.98 -24.44
N THR A 78 14.08 8.02 -23.85
CA THR A 78 13.43 9.32 -23.71
C THR A 78 13.15 9.93 -25.07
N LEU A 79 14.15 9.93 -25.97
CA LEU A 79 14.01 10.52 -27.30
C LEU A 79 13.00 9.79 -28.18
N SER A 80 12.92 8.46 -28.10
CA SER A 80 11.92 7.68 -28.84
C SER A 80 10.49 7.92 -28.35
N SER A 81 10.33 8.34 -27.10
CA SER A 81 9.02 8.64 -26.54
C SER A 81 8.44 9.98 -27.02
N LEU A 82 9.30 10.88 -27.53
CA LEU A 82 8.89 12.22 -27.97
C LEU A 82 8.19 12.21 -29.33
N ASP A 83 7.20 13.08 -29.49
CA ASP A 83 6.58 13.42 -30.77
C ASP A 83 6.88 14.87 -31.15
N THR A 84 7.95 15.06 -31.92
CA THR A 84 8.45 16.40 -32.28
C THR A 84 7.58 17.14 -33.29
N THR A 85 6.46 16.55 -33.74
CA THR A 85 5.47 17.27 -34.56
C THR A 85 4.54 18.13 -33.71
N GLN A 86 4.53 17.92 -32.39
CA GLN A 86 3.75 18.72 -31.44
C GLN A 86 4.61 19.86 -30.90
N ASP A 87 4.02 21.05 -30.74
CA ASP A 87 4.68 22.14 -30.01
C ASP A 87 4.58 21.85 -28.50
N PRO A 88 5.70 21.73 -27.76
CA PRO A 88 5.68 21.52 -26.31
C PRO A 88 5.03 22.67 -25.53
N CYS A 89 4.95 23.88 -26.08
CA CYS A 89 4.28 25.02 -25.45
C CYS A 89 2.76 24.88 -25.51
N ASP A 90 2.24 24.21 -26.53
CA ASP A 90 0.80 24.04 -26.77
C ASP A 90 0.28 22.72 -26.18
N ASN A 91 1.00 21.61 -26.41
CA ASN A 91 0.61 20.29 -25.93
C ASN A 91 1.85 19.48 -25.50
N PHE A 92 2.36 19.78 -24.31
CA PHE A 92 3.49 19.07 -23.73
C PHE A 92 3.23 17.58 -23.54
N TYR A 93 1.98 17.17 -23.30
CA TYR A 93 1.64 15.77 -23.08
C TYR A 93 1.89 14.94 -24.34
N ASP A 94 1.34 15.35 -25.48
CA ASP A 94 1.54 14.61 -26.73
C ASP A 94 2.99 14.76 -27.22
N PHE A 95 3.61 15.93 -27.06
CA PHE A 95 5.04 16.09 -27.34
C PHE A 95 5.90 15.09 -26.55
N ALA A 96 5.61 14.86 -25.27
CA ALA A 96 6.44 14.03 -24.41
C ALA A 96 6.13 12.52 -24.49
N THR A 97 4.91 12.15 -24.86
CA THR A 97 4.41 10.77 -24.67
C THR A 97 3.80 10.12 -25.92
N ASN A 98 3.49 10.89 -26.96
CA ASN A 98 2.77 10.33 -28.11
C ASN A 98 3.65 9.40 -28.94
N GLY A 99 4.97 9.57 -28.94
CA GLY A 99 5.91 8.59 -29.50
C GLY A 99 5.79 7.23 -28.80
N TRP A 100 5.84 7.24 -27.46
CA TRP A 100 5.66 6.03 -26.65
C TRP A 100 4.29 5.37 -26.90
N SER A 101 3.23 6.17 -26.99
CA SER A 101 1.86 5.69 -27.18
C SER A 101 1.65 5.02 -28.55
N LYS A 102 2.34 5.49 -29.60
CA LYS A 102 2.33 4.87 -30.94
C LYS A 102 2.98 3.48 -30.92
N ASP A 103 4.07 3.32 -30.17
CA ASP A 103 4.81 2.06 -30.06
C ASP A 103 4.16 1.05 -29.10
N HIS A 104 3.30 1.52 -28.19
CA HIS A 104 2.64 0.70 -27.16
C HIS A 104 1.11 0.80 -27.25
N PRO A 105 0.47 0.27 -28.31
CA PRO A 105 -0.97 0.31 -28.43
C PRO A 105 -1.66 -0.43 -27.27
N PRO A 106 -2.77 0.10 -26.72
CA PRO A 106 -3.49 -0.51 -25.62
C PRO A 106 -4.05 -1.89 -26.00
N PRO A 107 -3.82 -2.93 -25.20
CA PRO A 107 -4.44 -4.22 -25.40
C PRO A 107 -5.96 -4.16 -25.18
N ALA A 108 -6.72 -4.98 -25.91
CA ALA A 108 -8.18 -4.98 -25.89
C ALA A 108 -8.79 -5.31 -24.50
N ASP A 109 -8.04 -5.96 -23.62
CA ASP A 109 -8.47 -6.36 -22.27
C ASP A 109 -8.15 -5.31 -21.19
N LYS A 110 -7.60 -4.15 -21.57
CA LYS A 110 -7.18 -3.10 -20.62
C LYS A 110 -8.02 -1.83 -20.78
N GLY A 111 -8.63 -1.38 -19.68
CA GLY A 111 -9.32 -0.08 -19.64
C GLY A 111 -8.40 1.14 -19.53
N SER A 112 -7.12 0.93 -19.23
CA SER A 112 -6.09 1.96 -19.17
C SER A 112 -4.74 1.33 -19.56
N TRP A 113 -3.92 2.08 -20.28
CA TRP A 113 -2.62 1.63 -20.74
C TRP A 113 -1.60 2.76 -20.67
N GLY A 114 -0.41 2.41 -20.23
CA GLY A 114 0.63 3.36 -19.84
C GLY A 114 1.82 2.61 -19.26
N THR A 115 2.90 3.34 -18.97
CA THR A 115 4.14 2.76 -18.43
C THR A 115 3.92 1.97 -17.14
N LEU A 116 3.00 2.44 -16.27
CA LEU A 116 2.67 1.75 -15.02
C LEU A 116 2.00 0.40 -15.26
N GLN A 117 1.12 0.29 -16.25
CA GLN A 117 0.45 -0.95 -16.61
C GLN A 117 1.43 -1.93 -17.27
N VAL A 118 2.35 -1.43 -18.09
CA VAL A 118 3.45 -2.25 -18.63
C VAL A 118 4.32 -2.80 -17.50
N LEU A 119 4.70 -1.97 -16.53
CA LEU A 119 5.49 -2.39 -15.38
C LEU A 119 4.75 -3.42 -14.50
N ASP A 120 3.47 -3.19 -14.22
CA ASP A 120 2.63 -4.14 -13.48
C ASP A 120 2.53 -5.50 -14.20
N GLN A 121 2.37 -5.50 -15.52
CA GLN A 121 2.36 -6.71 -16.33
C GLN A 121 3.71 -7.46 -16.24
N GLN A 122 4.83 -6.74 -16.35
CA GLN A 122 6.17 -7.31 -16.19
C GLN A 122 6.37 -7.91 -14.78
N ASN A 123 5.94 -7.21 -13.73
CA ASN A 123 6.00 -7.71 -12.36
C ASN A 123 5.18 -8.99 -12.19
N LYS A 124 3.96 -9.03 -12.72
CA LYS A 124 3.12 -10.23 -12.71
C LYS A 124 3.78 -11.41 -13.39
N HIS A 125 4.47 -11.20 -14.51
CA HIS A 125 5.24 -12.27 -15.17
C HIS A 125 6.41 -12.77 -14.31
N VAL A 126 7.11 -11.89 -13.59
CA VAL A 126 8.16 -12.31 -12.66
C VAL A 126 7.58 -13.15 -11.52
N LEU A 127 6.46 -12.71 -10.93
CA LEU A 127 5.77 -13.45 -9.87
C LEU A 127 5.28 -14.82 -10.35
N GLN A 128 4.68 -14.89 -11.54
CA GLN A 128 4.29 -16.16 -12.16
C GLN A 128 5.47 -17.11 -12.27
N ARG A 129 6.62 -16.66 -12.78
CA ARG A 129 7.83 -17.49 -12.86
C ARG A 129 8.33 -17.97 -11.50
N ILE A 130 8.20 -17.15 -10.45
CA ILE A 130 8.55 -17.56 -9.08
C ILE A 130 7.61 -18.67 -8.62
N PHE A 131 6.30 -18.49 -8.80
CA PHE A 131 5.30 -19.48 -8.40
C PHE A 131 5.41 -20.80 -9.17
N ASP A 132 5.71 -20.74 -10.46
CA ASP A 132 5.92 -21.93 -11.29
C ASP A 132 7.14 -22.73 -10.85
N ARG A 133 8.25 -22.06 -10.52
CA ARG A 133 9.43 -22.73 -9.93
C ARG A 133 9.09 -23.37 -8.59
N CYS A 134 8.40 -22.66 -7.70
CA CYS A 134 7.95 -23.20 -6.42
C CYS A 134 7.02 -24.43 -6.57
N ARG A 135 6.16 -24.44 -7.60
CA ARG A 135 5.28 -25.58 -7.92
C ARG A 135 6.07 -26.80 -8.37
N MET A 136 7.13 -26.61 -9.17
CA MET A 136 7.93 -27.71 -9.72
C MET A 136 8.94 -28.28 -8.71
N GLU A 137 9.46 -27.47 -7.79
CA GLU A 137 10.53 -27.87 -6.87
C GLU A 137 10.08 -28.48 -5.53
N ARG A 138 8.77 -28.50 -5.22
CA ARG A 138 8.09 -29.21 -4.10
C ARG A 138 8.95 -29.62 -2.87
N GLN A 139 9.80 -28.74 -2.30
CA GLN A 139 10.68 -29.15 -1.19
C GLN A 139 10.90 -28.13 -0.06
N ILE A 140 10.22 -26.98 0.00
CA ILE A 140 10.34 -26.08 1.16
C ILE A 140 8.96 -25.58 1.61
N VAL A 141 8.34 -26.39 2.47
CA VAL A 141 6.94 -26.25 2.94
C VAL A 141 6.69 -25.01 3.81
N MET A 142 7.69 -24.15 4.05
CA MET A 142 7.52 -22.90 4.80
C MET A 142 7.49 -21.64 3.91
N HIS A 143 8.08 -21.69 2.69
CA HIS A 143 8.15 -20.53 1.79
C HIS A 143 6.98 -20.46 0.79
N CYS A 144 6.13 -21.49 0.75
CA CYS A 144 4.99 -21.61 -0.15
C CYS A 144 3.62 -21.37 0.51
N ALA A 145 3.55 -20.91 1.77
CA ALA A 145 2.25 -20.68 2.42
C ALA A 145 1.41 -19.57 1.74
N MET A 146 2.01 -18.67 0.95
CA MET A 146 1.27 -17.73 0.08
C MET A 146 0.59 -18.40 -1.12
N LEU A 147 0.90 -19.67 -1.43
CA LEU A 147 0.46 -20.35 -2.65
C LEU A 147 -0.83 -21.17 -2.52
N GLU A 148 -1.49 -21.24 -1.35
CA GLU A 148 -2.81 -21.90 -1.25
C GLU A 148 -3.89 -21.19 -2.09
N LEU A 149 -3.70 -19.91 -2.46
CA LEU A 149 -4.61 -19.14 -3.31
C LEU A 149 -4.37 -19.31 -4.83
N SER A 150 -3.15 -19.68 -5.25
CA SER A 150 -2.76 -19.73 -6.67
C SER A 150 -3.32 -20.91 -7.49
N PRO A 151 -3.33 -22.17 -7.00
CA PRO A 151 -3.75 -23.30 -7.82
C PRO A 151 -5.23 -23.26 -8.17
N SER A 152 -6.06 -22.63 -7.32
CA SER A 152 -7.50 -22.43 -7.58
C SER A 152 -7.79 -21.40 -8.68
N CYS A 153 -6.90 -20.42 -8.90
CA CYS A 153 -7.06 -19.42 -9.97
C CYS A 153 -6.37 -19.79 -11.29
N CYS A 154 -5.29 -20.58 -11.25
CA CYS A 154 -4.57 -20.98 -12.47
C CYS A 154 -5.17 -22.20 -13.20
N SER A 155 -6.15 -22.90 -12.60
CA SER A 155 -6.89 -23.96 -13.28
C SER A 155 -8.21 -23.41 -13.85
N MET A 156 -8.20 -23.02 -15.13
CA MET A 156 -9.45 -22.85 -15.89
C MET A 156 -10.16 -24.20 -16.18
N ARG A 157 -9.65 -25.32 -15.64
CA ARG A 157 -10.40 -26.59 -15.60
C ARG A 157 -11.17 -26.68 -14.30
N LEU A 158 -12.49 -26.64 -14.46
CA LEU A 158 -13.57 -26.90 -13.49
C LEU A 158 -14.11 -25.67 -12.74
N ILE A 159 -14.81 -24.80 -13.47
CA ILE A 159 -16.15 -24.40 -13.00
C ILE A 159 -17.08 -25.49 -13.57
N PRO A 160 -17.40 -26.57 -12.84
CA PRO A 160 -18.48 -27.42 -13.30
C PRO A 160 -19.74 -26.57 -13.25
N THR A 161 -20.47 -26.57 -14.36
CA THR A 161 -21.79 -25.99 -14.57
C THR A 161 -22.83 -26.57 -13.59
N PHE A 162 -22.70 -26.25 -12.31
CA PHE A 162 -23.66 -26.58 -11.26
C PHE A 162 -24.17 -25.29 -10.62
N ALA A 163 -25.18 -24.69 -11.27
CA ALA A 163 -26.30 -23.96 -10.65
C ALA A 163 -27.01 -23.04 -11.66
N LEU A 164 -27.53 -23.60 -12.76
CA LEU A 164 -28.67 -23.02 -13.48
C LEU A 164 -29.67 -24.12 -13.85
N ARG A 165 -30.06 -24.92 -12.86
CA ARG A 165 -31.27 -25.74 -12.96
C ARG A 165 -32.24 -25.29 -11.87
N SER A 166 -33.07 -24.32 -12.22
CA SER A 166 -34.32 -24.02 -11.51
C SER A 166 -35.22 -25.27 -11.57
N PRO A 167 -35.85 -25.70 -10.47
CA PRO A 167 -36.94 -26.66 -10.55
C PRO A 167 -38.22 -25.88 -10.86
N GLY A 168 -38.70 -26.01 -12.09
CA GLY A 168 -40.02 -25.55 -12.52
C GLY A 168 -40.56 -26.54 -13.54
N LEU A 169 -41.79 -27.01 -13.25
CA LEU A 169 -42.59 -28.07 -13.89
C LEU A 169 -42.44 -29.47 -13.28
#